data_AF-A0A3N5UHT1-F1
#
_entry.id   AF-A0A3N5UHT1-F1
#
_cell.length_a   1.000
_cell.length_b   1.000
_cell.length_c   1.000
_cell.angle_alpha   90.00
_cell.angle_beta   90.00
_cell.angle_gamma   90.00
#
_symmetry.space_group_name_H-M   'P 1'
#
loop_
_entity.id
_entity.type
_entity.pdbx_description
1 polymer ?
#
loop_
_entity_poly.entity_id
_entity_poly.type
_entity_poly.pdbx_seq_one_letter_code
_entity_poly.pdbx_strand_id
1 'polypeptide(L)'
;MKTKTFALLLNLALLAALILSACGAPAATQAPAEPEAPPATEEASAATEAPAVVEETSDGPVVFPDEIAGGRPVEISVVGIPTEANPTGLADWHAAADRFMARYPNVTVTGNDYVYAPD
;
A
#
# COMPACT_ATOMS: atom_id res chain seq x y z
N MET A 1 16.41 43.31 12.70
CA MET A 1 15.23 42.41 12.73
C MET A 1 14.45 42.37 11.40
N LYS A 2 14.47 43.42 10.56
CA LYS A 2 13.70 43.48 9.29
C LYS A 2 14.07 42.43 8.22
N THR A 3 15.34 42.02 8.13
CA THR A 3 15.82 41.08 7.09
C THR A 3 15.36 39.64 7.33
N LYS A 4 15.24 39.21 8.59
CA LYS A 4 14.75 37.88 8.95
C LYS A 4 13.25 37.74 8.66
N THR A 5 12.46 38.78 8.94
CA THR A 5 11.04 38.81 8.60
C THR A 5 10.83 38.83 7.08
N PHE A 6 11.66 39.55 6.34
CA PHE A 6 11.60 39.55 4.87
C PHE A 6 11.98 38.18 4.28
N ALA A 7 13.04 37.54 4.77
CA ALA A 7 13.43 36.20 4.34
C ALA A 7 12.39 35.13 4.67
N LEU A 8 11.67 35.28 5.79
CA LEU A 8 10.58 34.40 6.19
C LEU A 8 9.34 34.59 5.31
N LEU A 9 8.96 35.82 5.00
CA LEU A 9 7.86 36.12 4.09
C LEU A 9 8.15 35.65 2.65
N LEU A 10 9.41 35.78 2.20
CA LEU A 10 9.84 35.32 0.89
C LEU A 10 9.76 33.79 0.77
N ASN A 11 10.22 33.04 1.78
CA ASN A 11 10.09 31.58 1.81
C ASN A 11 8.63 31.13 1.87
N LEU A 12 7.81 31.82 2.65
CA LEU A 12 6.38 31.50 2.77
C LEU A 12 5.64 31.72 1.43
N ALA A 13 5.97 32.79 0.71
CA ALA A 13 5.39 33.05 -0.62
C ALA A 13 5.81 32.01 -1.67
N LEU A 14 7.07 31.56 -1.63
CA LEU A 14 7.58 30.48 -2.49
C LEU A 14 6.88 29.15 -2.22
N LEU A 15 6.66 28.81 -0.95
CA LEU A 15 5.96 27.59 -0.57
C LEU A 15 4.49 27.61 -1.04
N ALA A 16 3.81 28.75 -0.88
CA ALA A 16 2.43 28.92 -1.33
C ALA A 16 2.27 28.78 -2.85
N ALA A 17 3.21 29.31 -3.64
CA ALA A 17 3.20 29.17 -5.09
C ALA A 17 3.38 27.71 -5.55
N LEU A 18 4.23 26.94 -4.86
CA LEU A 18 4.43 25.51 -5.14
C LEU A 18 3.17 24.68 -4.85
N ILE A 19 2.47 24.95 -3.75
CA ILE A 19 1.22 24.25 -3.40
C ILE A 19 0.11 24.56 -4.41
N LEU A 20 0.03 25.81 -4.88
CA LEU A 20 -0.97 26.20 -5.87
C LEU A 20 -0.70 25.57 -7.26
N SER A 21 0.57 25.37 -7.62
CA SER A 21 0.96 24.62 -8.83
C SER A 21 0.57 23.13 -8.77
N ALA A 22 0.48 22.54 -7.58
CA ALA A 22 0.08 21.14 -7.41
C ALA A 22 -1.45 20.94 -7.45
N CYS A 23 -2.23 22.03 -7.35
CA CYS A 23 -3.69 21.99 -7.37
C CYS A 23 -4.29 22.41 -8.73
N GLY A 24 -3.45 22.46 -9.78
CA GLY A 24 -3.84 22.91 -11.12
C GLY A 24 -4.06 21.78 -12.11
N ALA A 25 -5.33 21.58 -12.48
CA ALA A 25 -5.89 20.80 -13.61
C ALA A 25 -6.25 19.33 -13.34
N PRO A 26 -7.55 18.97 -13.29
CA PRO A 26 -7.96 17.59 -13.54
C PRO A 26 -7.66 17.29 -15.00
N ALA A 27 -6.96 16.18 -15.25
CA ALA A 27 -6.80 15.64 -16.59
C ALA A 27 -8.20 15.42 -17.20
N ALA A 28 -8.40 15.87 -18.44
CA ALA A 28 -9.59 15.52 -19.20
C ALA A 28 -9.60 14.01 -19.42
N THR A 29 -10.39 13.30 -18.63
CA THR A 29 -10.74 11.90 -18.86
C THR A 29 -11.39 11.80 -20.23
N GLN A 30 -10.69 11.21 -21.19
CA GLN A 30 -11.34 10.71 -22.39
C GLN A 30 -12.19 9.52 -21.97
N ALA A 31 -13.51 9.64 -22.16
CA ALA A 31 -14.44 8.53 -22.04
C ALA A 31 -14.00 7.41 -22.99
N PRO A 32 -13.81 6.16 -22.51
CA PRO A 32 -13.61 5.02 -23.38
C PRO A 32 -14.79 4.87 -24.33
N ALA A 33 -14.50 4.76 -25.63
CA ALA A 33 -15.47 4.41 -26.64
C ALA A 33 -16.07 3.04 -26.34
N GLU A 34 -17.39 2.97 -26.46
CA GLU A 34 -18.22 1.77 -26.31
C GLU A 34 -17.77 0.68 -27.30
N PRO A 35 -17.26 -0.47 -26.83
CA PRO A 35 -16.97 -1.60 -27.71
C PRO A 35 -18.27 -2.28 -28.12
N GLU A 36 -18.48 -2.42 -29.43
CA GLU A 36 -19.54 -3.25 -29.99
C GLU A 36 -19.42 -4.70 -29.47
N ALA A 37 -20.55 -5.26 -29.07
CA ALA A 37 -20.67 -6.62 -28.55
C ALA A 37 -20.15 -7.65 -29.57
N PRO A 38 -19.15 -8.48 -29.22
CA PRO A 38 -18.86 -9.68 -29.98
C PRO A 38 -20.02 -10.68 -29.82
N PRO A 39 -20.34 -11.45 -30.87
CA PRO A 39 -21.43 -12.42 -30.84
C PRO A 39 -21.21 -13.47 -29.77
N ALA A 40 -22.33 -13.93 -29.17
CA ALA A 40 -22.38 -15.08 -28.28
C ALA A 40 -21.69 -16.27 -28.94
N THR A 41 -20.44 -16.52 -28.53
CA THR A 41 -19.72 -17.73 -28.83
C THR A 41 -20.03 -18.70 -27.70
N GLU A 42 -20.72 -19.77 -28.06
CA GLU A 42 -21.03 -20.92 -27.24
C GLU A 42 -19.70 -21.58 -26.84
N GLU A 43 -19.11 -21.14 -25.73
CA GLU A 43 -17.97 -21.82 -25.14
C GLU A 43 -18.44 -23.12 -24.51
N ALA A 44 -18.00 -24.22 -25.13
CA ALA A 44 -17.93 -25.51 -24.49
C ALA A 44 -17.22 -25.35 -23.14
N SER A 45 -17.91 -25.74 -22.07
CA SER A 45 -17.39 -25.79 -20.71
C SER A 45 -16.11 -26.63 -20.65
N ALA A 46 -14.96 -25.98 -20.84
CA ALA A 46 -13.69 -26.51 -20.40
C ALA A 46 -13.67 -26.39 -18.88
N ALA A 47 -13.95 -27.51 -18.21
CA ALA A 47 -13.71 -27.67 -16.79
C ALA A 47 -12.22 -27.39 -16.53
N THR A 48 -11.93 -26.15 -16.12
CA THR A 48 -10.64 -25.78 -15.57
C THR A 48 -10.56 -26.47 -14.22
N GLU A 49 -9.79 -27.55 -14.15
CA GLU A 49 -9.32 -28.05 -12.86
C GLU A 49 -8.50 -26.92 -12.24
N ALA A 50 -9.11 -26.21 -11.30
CA ALA A 50 -8.38 -25.35 -10.39
C ALA A 50 -7.26 -26.20 -9.77
N PRO A 51 -6.01 -25.70 -9.71
CA PRO A 51 -4.96 -26.42 -9.01
C PRO A 51 -5.48 -26.70 -7.60
N ALA A 52 -5.53 -27.98 -7.24
CA ALA A 52 -5.85 -28.39 -5.89
C ALA A 52 -4.86 -27.64 -4.98
N VAL A 53 -5.38 -26.72 -4.18
CA VAL A 53 -4.65 -26.16 -3.06
C VAL A 53 -4.40 -27.34 -2.14
N VAL A 54 -3.21 -27.92 -2.24
CA VAL A 54 -2.70 -28.87 -1.27
C VAL A 54 -2.53 -28.06 0.00
N GLU A 55 -3.49 -28.18 0.92
CA GLU A 55 -3.28 -27.74 2.29
C GLU A 55 -2.25 -28.68 2.92
N GLU A 56 -0.97 -28.40 2.63
CA GLU A 56 0.13 -28.91 3.44
C GLU A 56 0.00 -28.26 4.81
N THR A 57 -0.79 -28.92 5.67
CA THR A 57 -0.70 -28.74 7.11
C THR A 57 0.68 -29.22 7.51
N SER A 58 1.64 -28.30 7.49
CA SER A 58 2.99 -28.53 7.95
C SER A 58 2.92 -28.71 9.47
N ASP A 59 2.76 -29.95 9.91
CA ASP A 59 2.72 -30.36 11.33
C ASP A 59 4.11 -30.25 12.02
N GLY A 60 5.02 -29.47 11.43
CA GLY A 60 6.37 -29.22 11.89
C GLY A 60 6.58 -27.75 12.28
N PRO A 61 7.65 -27.43 13.02
CA PRO A 61 7.98 -26.05 13.37
C PRO A 61 8.18 -25.23 12.09
N VAL A 62 7.42 -24.13 11.97
CA VAL A 62 7.60 -23.16 10.88
C VAL A 62 8.97 -22.51 11.05
N VAL A 63 9.93 -22.94 10.22
CA VAL A 63 11.25 -22.34 10.16
C VAL A 63 11.15 -21.09 9.32
N PHE A 64 11.33 -19.93 9.96
CA PHE A 64 11.45 -18.67 9.25
C PHE A 64 12.73 -18.67 8.40
N PRO A 65 12.66 -18.24 7.13
CA PRO A 65 13.83 -18.19 6.27
C PRO A 65 14.84 -17.15 6.79
N ASP A 66 16.09 -17.28 6.37
CA ASP A 66 17.14 -16.29 6.67
C ASP A 66 16.97 -15.01 5.85
N GLU A 67 16.34 -15.10 4.68
CA GLU A 67 16.17 -13.99 3.74
C GLU A 67 14.77 -14.00 3.10
N ILE A 68 14.20 -12.81 2.89
CA ILE A 68 12.92 -12.63 2.20
C ILE A 68 13.17 -12.17 0.77
N ALA A 69 12.44 -12.75 -0.19
CA ALA A 69 12.49 -12.37 -1.61
C ALA A 69 13.90 -12.41 -2.24
N GLY A 70 14.80 -13.26 -1.72
CA GLY A 70 16.20 -13.35 -2.16
C GLY A 70 16.98 -12.05 -2.00
N GLY A 71 16.68 -11.28 -0.94
CA GLY A 71 17.46 -10.10 -0.53
C GLY A 71 17.06 -8.82 -1.23
N ARG A 72 16.13 -8.91 -2.19
CA ARG A 72 15.63 -7.73 -2.88
C ARG A 72 14.89 -6.83 -1.88
N PRO A 73 15.02 -5.49 -2.02
CA PRO A 73 14.19 -4.57 -1.27
C PRO A 73 12.71 -4.83 -1.56
N VAL A 74 11.90 -5.01 -0.51
CA VAL A 74 10.46 -5.19 -0.63
C VAL A 74 9.71 -4.35 0.39
N GLU A 75 8.53 -3.87 -0.01
CA GLU A 75 7.58 -3.20 0.87
C GLU A 75 6.36 -4.10 1.09
N ILE A 76 5.97 -4.28 2.34
CA ILE A 76 4.78 -5.00 2.74
C ILE A 76 3.79 -4.00 3.33
N SER A 77 2.64 -3.84 2.69
CA SER A 77 1.55 -3.01 3.20
C SER A 77 0.52 -3.86 3.95
N VAL A 78 0.28 -3.52 5.21
CA VAL A 78 -0.69 -4.18 6.08
C VAL A 78 -1.90 -3.27 6.25
N VAL A 79 -3.08 -3.75 5.86
CA VAL A 79 -4.34 -3.02 6.00
C VAL A 79 -5.05 -3.43 7.30
N GLY A 80 -5.78 -2.49 7.91
CA GLY A 80 -6.55 -2.73 9.12
C GLY A 80 -5.67 -2.83 10.37
N ILE A 81 -4.58 -2.05 10.42
CA ILE A 81 -3.79 -1.95 11.65
C ILE A 81 -4.63 -1.36 12.79
N PRO A 82 -4.27 -1.62 14.06
CA PRO A 82 -4.93 -0.95 15.19
C PRO A 82 -4.88 0.57 15.01
N THR A 83 -5.99 1.25 15.27
CA THR A 83 -6.06 2.70 15.13
C THR A 83 -5.54 3.40 16.39
N GLU A 84 -5.38 4.73 16.35
CA GLU A 84 -5.02 5.52 17.53
C GLU A 84 -6.04 5.40 18.68
N ALA A 85 -7.27 4.97 18.41
CA ALA A 85 -8.26 4.68 19.44
C ALA A 85 -7.88 3.46 20.30
N ASN A 86 -6.97 2.60 19.81
CA ASN A 86 -6.35 1.50 20.55
C ASN A 86 -4.81 1.71 20.63
N PRO A 87 -4.33 2.59 21.51
CA PRO A 87 -2.91 2.97 21.54
C PRO A 87 -1.98 1.81 21.93
N THR A 88 -2.43 0.91 22.81
CA THR A 88 -1.65 -0.28 23.18
C THR A 88 -1.49 -1.21 22.00
N GLY A 89 -2.59 -1.53 21.30
CA GLY A 89 -2.53 -2.40 20.13
C GLY A 89 -1.67 -1.81 19.00
N LEU A 90 -1.75 -0.50 18.79
CA LEU A 90 -0.93 0.20 17.79
C LEU A 90 0.56 0.15 18.16
N ALA A 91 0.91 0.39 19.43
CA ALA A 91 2.28 0.28 19.91
C ALA A 91 2.83 -1.14 19.77
N ASP A 92 2.03 -2.15 20.13
CA ASP A 92 2.40 -3.56 19.98
C ASP A 92 2.59 -3.96 18.51
N TRP A 93 1.75 -3.45 17.61
CA TRP A 93 1.88 -3.64 16.17
C TRP A 93 3.20 -3.05 15.64
N HIS A 94 3.52 -1.80 16.01
CA HIS A 94 4.79 -1.18 15.64
C HIS A 94 5.99 -1.97 16.16
N ALA A 95 5.96 -2.40 17.42
CA ALA A 95 7.03 -3.21 17.99
C ALA A 95 7.18 -4.58 17.30
N ALA A 96 6.09 -5.15 16.76
CA ALA A 96 6.16 -6.36 15.95
C ALA A 96 6.77 -6.09 14.57
N ALA A 97 6.35 -5.02 13.89
CA ALA A 97 6.90 -4.60 12.62
C ALA A 97 8.40 -4.30 12.72
N ASP A 98 8.83 -3.59 13.77
CA ASP A 98 10.23 -3.25 14.01
C ASP A 98 11.09 -4.50 14.22
N ARG A 99 10.60 -5.47 15.01
CA ARG A 99 11.31 -6.75 15.20
C ARG A 99 11.44 -7.52 13.88
N PHE A 100 10.41 -7.48 13.04
CA PHE A 100 10.44 -8.12 11.73
C PHE A 100 11.45 -7.46 10.80
N MET A 101 11.43 -6.13 10.68
CA MET A 101 12.37 -5.35 9.87
C MET A 101 13.82 -5.45 10.40
N ALA A 102 14.02 -5.58 11.71
CA ALA A 102 15.33 -5.82 12.29
C ALA A 102 15.89 -7.20 11.90
N ARG A 103 15.02 -8.22 11.78
CA ARG A 103 15.41 -9.55 11.28
C ARG A 103 15.65 -9.55 9.77
N TYR A 104 14.87 -8.78 9.03
CA TYR A 104 14.90 -8.70 7.57
C TYR A 104 15.15 -7.27 7.10
N PRO A 105 16.42 -6.82 7.05
CA PRO A 105 16.76 -5.44 6.75
C PRO A 105 16.43 -5.01 5.31
N ASN A 106 16.14 -5.96 4.42
CA ASN A 106 15.66 -5.69 3.06
C ASN A 106 14.14 -5.44 2.99
N VAL A 107 13.42 -5.53 4.10
CA VAL A 107 11.96 -5.38 4.15
C VAL A 107 11.58 -4.07 4.85
N THR A 108 10.65 -3.34 4.24
CA THR A 108 9.92 -2.24 4.88
C THR A 108 8.48 -2.67 5.10
N VAL A 109 7.95 -2.45 6.31
CA VAL A 109 6.54 -2.74 6.63
C VAL A 109 5.81 -1.43 6.83
N THR A 110 4.75 -1.21 6.06
CA THR A 110 3.84 -0.06 6.19
C THR A 110 2.47 -0.52 6.65
N GLY A 111 1.80 0.31 7.44
CA GLY A 111 0.48 0.01 8.01
C GLY A 111 -0.53 1.07 7.60
N ASN A 112 -1.74 0.63 7.28
CA ASN A 112 -2.86 1.49 6.93
C ASN A 112 -4.07 1.10 7.79
N ASP A 113 -4.74 2.09 8.37
CA ASP A 113 -5.90 1.90 9.25
C ASP A 113 -7.23 1.82 8.49
N TYR A 114 -7.17 1.85 7.15
CA TYR A 114 -8.34 1.77 6.28
C TYR A 114 -9.25 0.58 6.62
N VAL A 115 -10.50 0.90 6.90
CA VAL A 115 -11.61 -0.06 7.05
C VAL A 115 -12.51 0.10 5.83
N TYR A 116 -12.73 -1.00 5.10
CA TYR A 116 -13.68 -0.99 3.99
C TYR A 116 -15.09 -0.71 4.52
N ALA A 117 -15.69 0.39 4.05
CA ALA A 117 -17.10 0.71 4.26
C ALA A 117 -17.84 0.41 2.95
N PRO A 118 -18.74 -0.60 2.91
CA PRO A 118 -19.63 -0.77 1.77
C PRO A 118 -20.59 0.43 1.70
N ASP A 119 -20.67 1.05 0.54
CA ASP A 119 -21.60 2.11 0.18
C ASP A 119 -23.06 1.62 0.03
#